data_AF-A0AAW5SF08-F1
#
_entry.id   AF-A0AAW5SF08-F1
#
_cell.length_a   1.000
_cell.length_b   1.000
_cell.length_c   1.000
_cell.angle_alpha   90.00
_cell.angle_beta   90.00
_cell.angle_gamma   90.00
#
_symmetry.space_group_name_H-M   'P 1'
#
loop_
_entity.id
_entity.type
_entity.pdbx_description
1 polymer ?
#
loop_
_entity_poly.entity_id
_entity_poly.type
_entity_poly.pdbx_seq_one_letter_code
_entity_poly.pdbx_strand_id
1 'polypeptide(L)'
;MTVSPTTATEPTDDEIDAAILREIDTSRDEFVPWAQVRERVPGSFWRKGEALARLFCSGRVYAIKVRGRNYVALGDEHDIEIAKRHKAAGCVPGVRCL
;
A
#
# COMPACT_ATOMS: atom_id res chain seq x y z
N MET A 1 -3.88 -39.44 16.62
CA MET A 1 -3.79 -37.99 16.88
C MET A 1 -4.42 -37.29 15.68
N THR A 2 -5.65 -36.81 15.84
CA THR A 2 -6.38 -36.13 14.77
C THR A 2 -6.04 -34.64 14.85
N VAL A 3 -5.31 -34.11 13.87
CA VAL A 3 -5.10 -32.67 13.75
C VAL A 3 -6.32 -32.05 13.08
N SER A 4 -7.06 -31.22 13.82
CA SER A 4 -8.11 -30.37 13.25
C SER A 4 -7.48 -29.37 12.27
N PRO A 5 -8.10 -29.07 11.13
CA PRO A 5 -7.62 -28.00 10.26
C PRO A 5 -7.74 -26.66 11.02
N THR A 6 -6.61 -25.99 11.24
CA THR A 6 -6.59 -24.59 11.65
C THR A 6 -7.21 -23.77 10.52
N THR A 7 -8.44 -23.31 10.70
CA THR A 7 -9.07 -22.33 9.82
C THR A 7 -8.29 -21.03 9.94
N ALA A 8 -7.30 -20.83 9.07
CA ALA A 8 -6.62 -19.54 8.95
C ALA A 8 -7.64 -18.55 8.37
N THR A 9 -8.20 -17.69 9.22
CA THR A 9 -9.08 -16.60 8.80
C THR A 9 -8.35 -15.73 7.76
N GLU A 10 -9.02 -15.43 6.64
CA GLU A 10 -8.45 -14.53 5.65
C GLU A 10 -8.16 -13.16 6.27
N PRO A 11 -7.03 -12.52 5.94
CA PRO A 11 -6.70 -11.21 6.49
C PRO A 11 -7.77 -10.20 6.09
N THR A 12 -8.16 -9.36 7.03
CA THR A 12 -9.03 -8.20 6.82
C THR A 12 -8.31 -7.13 6.01
N ASP A 13 -9.08 -6.19 5.45
CA ASP A 13 -8.51 -5.09 4.68
C ASP A 13 -7.60 -4.19 5.55
N ASP A 14 -7.99 -3.94 6.80
CA ASP A 14 -7.19 -3.16 7.74
C ASP A 14 -5.85 -3.85 8.10
N GLU A 15 -5.85 -5.19 8.20
CA GLU A 15 -4.62 -5.97 8.42
C GLU A 15 -3.68 -5.91 7.22
N ILE A 16 -4.21 -5.92 5.99
CA ILE A 16 -3.42 -5.77 4.76
C ILE A 16 -2.84 -4.34 4.70
N ASP A 17 -3.66 -3.33 4.96
CA ASP A 17 -3.24 -1.92 4.97
C ASP A 17 -2.13 -1.70 6.00
N ALA A 18 -2.30 -2.19 7.23
CA ALA A 18 -1.30 -2.10 8.30
C ALA A 18 -0.01 -2.84 7.96
N ALA A 19 -0.11 -4.03 7.34
CA ALA A 19 1.06 -4.78 6.91
C ALA A 19 1.85 -4.06 5.81
N ILE A 20 1.18 -3.42 4.85
CA ILE A 20 1.84 -2.61 3.82
C ILE A 20 2.61 -1.46 4.46
N LEU A 21 1.95 -0.69 5.34
CA LEU A 21 2.58 0.48 5.98
C LEU A 21 3.77 0.07 6.83
N ARG A 22 3.64 -0.99 7.64
CA ARG A 22 4.73 -1.52 8.46
C ARG A 22 5.92 -1.95 7.59
N GLU A 23 5.65 -2.63 6.48
CA GLU A 23 6.72 -3.11 5.60
C GLU A 23 7.48 -1.95 4.94
N ILE A 24 6.78 -0.91 4.49
CA ILE A 24 7.41 0.30 3.94
C ILE A 24 8.23 1.02 5.02
N ASP A 25 7.70 1.15 6.24
CA ASP A 25 8.35 1.81 7.37
C ASP A 25 9.71 1.17 7.74
N THR A 26 9.87 -0.14 7.53
CA THR A 26 11.17 -0.82 7.74
C THR A 26 12.32 -0.22 6.92
N SER A 27 11.99 0.51 5.85
CA SER A 27 12.95 1.10 4.91
C SER A 27 13.29 2.56 5.21
N ARG A 28 12.83 3.11 6.35
CA ARG A 28 13.25 4.41 6.90
C ARG A 28 13.20 5.55 5.89
N ASP A 29 12.01 5.78 5.33
CA ASP A 29 11.72 6.85 4.37
C ASP A 29 12.34 6.69 2.96
N GLU A 30 12.99 5.55 2.66
CA GLU A 30 13.42 5.25 1.30
C GLU A 30 12.30 4.66 0.43
N PHE A 31 12.37 4.95 -0.88
CA PHE A 31 11.50 4.33 -1.86
C PHE A 31 11.86 2.86 -2.07
N VAL A 32 10.91 1.97 -1.82
CA VAL A 32 11.08 0.53 -2.02
C VAL A 32 10.28 -0.01 -3.19
N PRO A 33 10.80 -1.01 -3.92
CA PRO A 33 10.03 -1.68 -4.96
C PRO A 33 8.75 -2.29 -4.41
N TRP A 34 7.60 -1.95 -5.00
CA TRP A 34 6.31 -2.52 -4.61
C TRP A 34 6.30 -4.05 -4.66
N ALA A 35 7.02 -4.65 -5.62
CA ALA A 35 7.13 -6.09 -5.74
C ALA A 35 7.68 -6.74 -4.45
N GLN A 36 8.67 -6.13 -3.80
CA GLN A 36 9.27 -6.64 -2.56
C GLN A 36 8.30 -6.52 -1.38
N VAL A 37 7.61 -5.38 -1.25
CA VAL A 37 6.59 -5.18 -0.21
C VAL A 37 5.46 -6.20 -0.35
N ARG A 38 4.94 -6.37 -1.57
CA ARG A 38 3.82 -7.27 -1.88
C ARG A 38 4.09 -8.73 -1.52
N GLU A 39 5.33 -9.18 -1.62
CA GLU A 39 5.74 -10.55 -1.27
C GLU A 39 5.63 -10.83 0.24
N ARG A 40 5.73 -9.79 1.09
CA ARG A 40 5.73 -9.91 2.56
C ARG A 40 4.39 -9.59 3.21
N VAL A 41 3.49 -8.96 2.47
CA VAL A 41 2.13 -8.62 2.92
C VAL A 41 1.20 -9.83 2.75
N PRO A 42 0.29 -10.13 3.70
CA PRO A 42 -0.68 -11.22 3.57
C PRO A 42 -1.79 -10.91 2.54
N GLY A 43 -2.56 -11.93 2.15
CA GLY A 43 -3.71 -11.78 1.24
C GLY A 43 -3.41 -12.12 -0.22
N SER A 44 -4.42 -11.97 -1.09
CA SER A 44 -4.31 -12.25 -2.53
C SER A 44 -3.67 -11.09 -3.29
N PHE A 45 -3.17 -11.37 -4.51
CA PHE A 45 -2.56 -10.34 -5.37
C PHE A 45 -3.47 -9.12 -5.57
N TRP A 46 -4.75 -9.36 -5.87
CA TRP A 46 -5.73 -8.31 -6.13
C TRP A 46 -6.02 -7.48 -4.87
N ARG A 47 -6.24 -8.15 -3.72
CA ARG A 47 -6.51 -7.45 -2.45
C ARG A 47 -5.33 -6.58 -2.00
N LYS A 48 -4.10 -7.03 -2.20
CA LYS A 48 -2.90 -6.20 -1.95
C LYS A 48 -2.83 -4.98 -2.87
N GLY A 49 -3.23 -5.14 -4.14
CA GLY A 49 -3.30 -4.03 -5.09
C GLY A 49 -4.37 -2.99 -4.73
N GLU A 50 -5.56 -3.45 -4.33
CA GLU A 50 -6.64 -2.60 -3.84
C GLU A 50 -6.26 -1.86 -2.56
N ALA A 51 -5.62 -2.56 -1.61
CA ALA A 51 -5.08 -1.97 -0.40
C ALA A 51 -4.06 -0.86 -0.70
N LEU A 52 -3.09 -1.14 -1.59
CA LEU A 52 -2.14 -0.11 -2.02
C LEU A 52 -2.85 1.09 -2.66
N ALA A 53 -3.86 0.86 -3.50
CA ALA A 53 -4.63 1.93 -4.13
C ALA A 53 -5.39 2.77 -3.10
N ARG A 54 -6.00 2.17 -2.07
CA ARG A 54 -6.65 2.89 -0.96
C ARG A 54 -5.65 3.75 -0.18
N LEU A 55 -4.48 3.19 0.15
CA LEU A 55 -3.43 3.91 0.86
C LEU A 55 -2.89 5.09 0.04
N PHE A 56 -2.69 4.90 -1.26
CA PHE A 56 -2.29 5.96 -2.17
C PHE A 56 -3.35 7.05 -2.30
N CYS A 57 -4.62 6.67 -2.52
CA CYS A 57 -5.74 7.61 -2.62
C CYS A 57 -6.03 8.35 -1.31
N SER A 58 -5.55 7.87 -0.17
CA SER A 58 -5.64 8.56 1.13
C SER A 58 -4.38 9.35 1.49
N GLY A 59 -3.33 9.30 0.66
CA GLY A 59 -2.05 9.98 0.91
C GLY A 59 -1.19 9.31 1.98
N ARG A 60 -1.55 8.12 2.46
CA ARG A 60 -0.75 7.38 3.46
C ARG A 60 0.47 6.70 2.87
N VAL A 61 0.47 6.49 1.56
CA VAL A 61 1.59 5.96 0.77
C VAL A 61 1.76 6.83 -0.45
N TYR A 62 3.00 7.15 -0.78
CA TYR A 62 3.35 7.77 -2.04
C TYR A 62 3.88 6.72 -3.01
N ALA A 63 3.53 6.82 -4.29
CA ALA A 63 3.93 5.86 -5.31
C ALA A 63 4.47 6.57 -6.56
N ILE A 64 5.62 6.10 -7.05
CA ILE A 64 6.23 6.57 -8.30
C ILE A 64 6.51 5.41 -9.22
N LYS A 65 6.57 5.68 -10.53
CA LYS A 65 7.00 4.71 -11.53
C LYS A 65 8.35 5.12 -12.10
N VAL A 66 9.36 4.24 -11.95
CA VAL A 66 10.72 4.42 -12.47
C VAL A 66 11.05 3.25 -13.37
N ARG A 67 11.36 3.52 -14.66
CA ARG A 67 11.72 2.49 -15.67
C ARG A 67 10.79 1.26 -15.67
N GLY A 68 9.48 1.50 -15.59
CA GLY A 68 8.47 0.44 -15.62
C GLY A 68 8.20 -0.25 -14.29
N ARG A 69 8.89 0.11 -13.20
CA ARG A 69 8.71 -0.47 -11.87
C ARG A 69 8.06 0.55 -10.94
N ASN A 70 7.14 0.08 -10.10
CA ASN A 70 6.51 0.91 -9.08
C ASN A 70 7.35 0.87 -7.81
N TYR A 71 7.64 2.04 -7.27
CA TYR A 71 8.28 2.24 -5.98
C TYR A 71 7.32 2.97 -5.06
N VAL A 72 7.36 2.62 -3.78
CA VAL A 72 6.47 3.13 -2.76
C VAL A 72 7.27 3.64 -1.57
N ALA A 73 6.79 4.69 -0.93
CA ALA A 73 7.30 5.25 0.31
C ALA A 73 6.12 5.64 1.21
N LEU A 74 6.37 5.88 2.50
CA LEU A 74 5.34 6.46 3.37
C LEU A 74 4.99 7.86 2.88
N GLY A 75 3.70 8.18 2.90
CA GLY A 75 3.25 9.56 2.69
C GLY A 75 3.33 10.35 3.99
N ASP A 76 3.54 11.65 3.88
CA ASP A 76 3.54 12.56 5.02
C ASP A 76 2.18 13.29 5.18
N GLU A 77 2.11 14.23 6.13
CA GLU A 77 0.90 15.02 6.35
C GLU A 77 0.50 15.84 5.11
N HIS A 78 1.49 16.31 4.34
CA HIS A 78 1.24 17.08 3.13
C HIS A 78 0.63 16.21 2.03
N ASP A 79 1.09 14.96 1.88
CA ASP A 79 0.50 13.99 0.95
C ASP A 79 -0.97 13.69 1.30
N ILE A 80 -1.28 13.55 2.59
CA ILE A 80 -2.65 13.37 3.08
C ILE A 80 -3.53 14.59 2.73
N GLU A 81 -3.01 15.82 2.88
CA GLU A 81 -3.72 17.04 2.49
C GLU A 81 -3.99 17.11 0.98
N ILE A 82 -2.99 16.78 0.16
CA ILE A 82 -3.12 16.71 -1.29
C ILE A 82 -4.20 15.69 -1.66
N ALA A 83 -4.15 14.48 -1.09
CA ALA A 83 -5.13 13.44 -1.34
C ALA A 83 -6.57 13.88 -0.96
N LYS A 84 -6.74 14.57 0.18
CA LYS A 84 -8.03 15.16 0.58
C LYS A 84 -8.53 16.18 -0.45
N ARG A 85 -7.67 17.07 -0.94
CA ARG A 85 -8.02 18.06 -1.98
C ARG A 85 -8.43 17.39 -3.29
N HIS A 86 -7.68 16.38 -3.75
CA HIS A 86 -8.02 15.63 -4.96
C HIS A 86 -9.37 14.91 -4.83
N LYS A 87 -9.61 14.24 -3.69
CA LYS A 87 -10.87 13.58 -3.40
C LYS A 87 -12.05 14.55 -3.41
N ALA A 88 -11.89 15.75 -2.81
CA ALA A 88 -12.92 16.79 -2.82
C ALA A 88 -13.22 17.31 -4.24
N ALA A 89 -12.23 17.31 -5.13
CA ALA A 89 -12.38 17.67 -6.54
C ALA A 89 -12.92 16.53 -7.43
N GLY A 90 -13.16 15.33 -6.88
CA GLY A 90 -13.57 14.15 -7.65
C GLY A 90 -12.47 13.58 -8.54
N CYS A 91 -11.20 13.91 -8.27
CA CYS A 91 -10.04 13.41 -9.00
C CYS A 91 -9.23 12.43 -8.15
N VAL A 92 -8.56 11.46 -8.80
CA VAL A 92 -7.56 10.62 -8.14
C VAL A 92 -6.19 11.33 -8.15
N PRO A 93 -5.37 11.20 -7.09
CA PRO A 93 -3.98 11.66 -7.13
C PRO A 93 -3.25 11.02 -8.32
N GLY A 94 -2.51 11.81 -9.09
CA GLY A 94 -1.77 11.30 -10.24
C GLY A 94 -0.51 10.56 -9.79
N VAL A 95 -0.21 9.40 -10.40
CA VAL A 95 1.10 8.75 -10.24
C VAL A 95 2.12 9.50 -11.10
N ARG A 96 3.15 10.08 -10.48
CA ARG A 96 4.27 10.66 -11.23
C ARG A 96 5.12 9.54 -11.85
N CYS A 97 5.33 9.64 -13.16
CA CYS A 97 6.33 8.85 -13.86
C CYS A 97 7.62 9.66 -13.89
N LEU A 98 8.73 9.05 -13.45
CA LEU A 98 10.07 9.62 -13.45
C LEU A 98 11.00 8.79 -14.36
#